data_AF-A0A914FBC7-F1
#
_entry.id   AF-A0A914FBC7-F1
#
_cell.length_a   1.000
_cell.length_b   1.000
_cell.length_c   1.000
_cell.angle_alpha   90.00
_cell.angle_beta   90.00
_cell.angle_gamma   90.00
#
_symmetry.space_group_name_H-M   'P 1'
#
loop_
_entity.id
_entity.type
_entity.pdbx_description
1 polymer ?
#
loop_
_entity_poly.entity_id
_entity_poly.type
_entity_poly.pdbx_seq_one_letter_code
_entity_poly.pdbx_strand_id
1 'polypeptide(L)'
;MIDYIYPDPQFEEPYEDFTKSTEQRITDCETHQQSHGTILFNHNQELAIDAIVNSTCGKYPFLLFGPPGTGKTATLVECIHRITKMGKEKRILVCTPSNMAADVIAATILQRGIIEDKYVFRLNSLSFEYKKRNKLLDSIACIV
;
A
#
# COMPACT_ATOMS: atom_id res chain seq x y z
N MET A 1 -8.25 15.50 3.10
CA MET A 1 -7.11 14.74 3.66
C MET A 1 -7.31 13.29 3.22
N ILE A 2 -6.63 12.26 3.73
CA ILE A 2 -7.35 10.96 3.73
C ILE A 2 -8.49 11.18 4.69
N ASP A 3 -9.70 11.11 4.17
CA ASP A 3 -10.88 11.54 4.94
C ASP A 3 -11.36 10.39 5.82
N TYR A 4 -11.13 9.12 5.42
CA TYR A 4 -11.56 7.95 6.18
C TYR A 4 -10.88 6.65 5.70
N ILE A 5 -10.60 5.73 6.63
CA ILE A 5 -10.29 4.32 6.34
C ILE A 5 -11.42 3.46 6.93
N TYR A 6 -11.98 2.52 6.14
CA TYR A 6 -12.95 1.55 6.66
C TYR A 6 -12.30 0.17 6.84
N PRO A 7 -12.64 -0.56 7.91
CA PRO A 7 -13.39 -0.08 9.07
C PRO A 7 -12.57 0.97 9.84
N ASP A 8 -13.28 1.96 10.36
CA ASP A 8 -12.66 3.07 11.09
C ASP A 8 -12.19 2.59 12.46
N PRO A 9 -10.89 2.77 12.76
CA PRO A 9 -10.36 2.46 14.07
C PRO A 9 -11.09 3.17 15.21
N GLN A 10 -11.75 4.31 14.95
CA GLN A 10 -12.40 5.15 15.95
C GLN A 10 -13.92 4.95 16.07
N PHE A 11 -14.55 4.12 15.23
CA PHE A 11 -16.02 3.96 15.22
C PHE A 11 -16.46 2.65 15.89
N GLU A 12 -16.95 2.76 17.13
CA GLU A 12 -17.57 1.68 17.91
C GLU A 12 -19.10 1.61 17.63
N GLU A 13 -19.60 0.74 16.74
CA GLU A 13 -20.97 0.14 16.74
C GLU A 13 -21.29 -0.56 15.38
N PRO A 14 -21.99 -1.71 15.30
CA PRO A 14 -22.16 -2.81 16.25
C PRO A 14 -21.16 -3.93 15.89
N TYR A 15 -19.90 -3.74 16.28
CA TYR A 15 -18.79 -4.66 16.02
C TYR A 15 -17.88 -4.76 17.27
N GLU A 16 -18.47 -4.79 18.46
CA GLU A 16 -17.74 -4.77 19.74
C GLU A 16 -16.67 -5.87 19.90
N ASP A 17 -16.89 -7.05 19.29
CA ASP A 17 -15.90 -8.14 19.31
C ASP A 17 -14.71 -7.86 18.37
N PHE A 18 -14.92 -7.03 17.35
CA PHE A 18 -13.92 -6.69 16.34
C PHE A 18 -13.03 -5.53 16.79
N THR A 19 -13.60 -4.48 17.40
CA THR A 19 -12.88 -3.28 17.85
C THR A 19 -11.97 -3.57 19.04
N LYS A 20 -12.43 -4.30 20.08
CA LYS A 20 -11.61 -4.68 21.25
C LYS A 20 -10.34 -5.44 20.84
N SER A 21 -10.45 -6.33 19.85
CA SER A 21 -9.31 -7.08 19.31
C SER A 21 -8.39 -6.25 18.40
N THR A 22 -8.91 -5.15 17.84
CA THR A 22 -8.21 -4.26 16.91
C THR A 22 -7.40 -3.22 17.66
N GLU A 23 -7.99 -2.60 18.69
CA GLU A 23 -7.29 -1.64 19.56
C GLU A 23 -6.12 -2.30 20.27
N GLN A 24 -6.32 -3.49 20.86
CA GLN A 24 -5.19 -4.27 21.43
C GLN A 24 -4.09 -4.55 20.41
N ARG A 25 -4.44 -4.93 19.16
CA ARG A 25 -3.45 -5.18 18.10
C ARG A 25 -2.72 -3.93 17.63
N ILE A 26 -3.36 -2.76 17.68
CA ILE A 26 -2.73 -1.48 17.33
C ILE A 26 -1.79 -1.05 18.45
N THR A 27 -2.23 -1.10 19.72
CA THR A 27 -1.42 -0.72 20.89
C THR A 27 -0.19 -1.61 21.05
N ASP A 28 -0.30 -2.91 20.77
CA ASP A 28 0.84 -3.84 20.83
C ASP A 28 1.88 -3.60 19.71
N CYS A 29 1.49 -2.95 18.60
CA CYS A 29 2.36 -2.71 17.44
C CYS A 29 3.10 -1.37 17.45
N GLU A 30 2.90 -0.49 18.44
CA GLU A 30 3.46 0.87 18.48
C GLU A 30 5.00 0.96 18.62
N THR A 31 5.75 -0.15 18.57
CA THR A 31 7.18 -0.13 18.96
C THR A 31 8.21 0.00 17.82
N HIS A 32 7.82 0.14 16.55
CA HIS A 32 8.81 0.26 15.46
C HIS A 32 8.53 1.38 14.44
N GLN A 33 8.60 2.63 14.91
CA GLN A 33 8.79 3.78 14.03
C GLN A 33 10.24 3.82 13.53
N GLN A 34 10.50 3.26 12.34
CA GLN A 34 11.70 3.58 11.57
C GLN A 34 11.33 4.42 10.36
N SER A 35 11.44 5.74 10.54
CA SER A 35 11.33 6.73 9.47
C SER A 35 12.42 6.49 8.42
N HIS A 36 12.05 6.01 7.23
CA HIS A 36 13.00 5.82 6.13
C HIS A 36 12.47 6.49 4.85
N GLY A 37 13.05 7.64 4.48
CA GLY A 37 13.02 8.20 3.13
C GLY A 37 11.78 9.02 2.71
N THR A 38 11.83 10.31 3.01
CA THR A 38 11.39 11.48 2.19
C THR A 38 9.89 11.80 2.01
N ILE A 39 8.94 10.97 2.44
CA ILE A 39 7.50 11.36 2.42
C ILE A 39 6.98 11.56 3.84
N LEU A 40 6.59 12.80 4.16
CA LEU A 40 5.89 13.12 5.41
C LEU A 40 4.41 12.81 5.22
N PHE A 41 3.91 11.81 5.93
CA PHE A 41 2.48 11.49 5.97
C PHE A 41 1.81 12.28 7.10
N ASN A 42 0.55 12.67 6.89
CA ASN A 42 -0.26 13.25 7.96
C ASN A 42 -0.77 12.14 8.91
N HIS A 43 -1.32 12.55 10.05
CA HIS A 43 -1.82 11.64 11.07
C HIS A 43 -2.80 10.58 10.53
N ASN A 44 -3.78 10.97 9.70
CA ASN A 44 -4.76 10.02 9.14
C ASN A 44 -4.11 9.02 8.16
N GLN A 45 -3.11 9.45 7.41
CA GLN A 45 -2.35 8.57 6.52
C GLN A 45 -1.52 7.56 7.33
N GLU A 46 -0.83 8.00 8.39
CA GLU A 46 -0.08 7.10 9.28
C GLU A 46 -1.00 6.08 9.95
N LEU A 47 -2.14 6.52 10.51
CA LEU A 47 -3.14 5.62 11.09
C LEU A 47 -3.63 4.58 10.07
N ALA A 48 -3.91 5.00 8.84
CA ALA A 48 -4.32 4.10 7.77
C ALA A 48 -3.23 3.08 7.41
N ILE A 49 -1.97 3.53 7.35
CA ILE A 49 -0.83 2.65 7.08
C ILE A 49 -0.69 1.60 8.20
N ASP A 50 -0.71 2.03 9.46
CA ASP A 50 -0.54 1.13 10.59
C ASP A 50 -1.68 0.12 10.69
N ALA A 51 -2.93 0.54 10.45
CA ALA A 51 -4.06 -0.38 10.42
C ALA A 51 -3.91 -1.47 9.35
N ILE A 52 -3.52 -1.08 8.12
CA ILE A 52 -3.34 -2.00 6.99
C ILE A 52 -2.17 -2.96 7.25
N VAL A 53 -1.02 -2.44 7.66
CA VAL A 53 0.21 -3.22 7.89
C VAL A 53 0.00 -4.25 9.00
N ASN A 54 -0.66 -3.86 10.08
CA ASN A 54 -0.92 -4.75 11.22
C ASN A 54 -2.13 -5.66 10.99
N SER A 55 -2.78 -5.58 9.83
CA SER A 55 -3.95 -6.40 9.48
C SER A 55 -4.99 -6.38 10.60
N THR A 56 -5.26 -5.19 11.16
CA THR A 56 -6.15 -5.02 12.31
C THR A 56 -7.51 -5.64 12.05
N CYS A 57 -7.95 -5.57 10.80
CA CYS A 57 -9.22 -6.11 10.32
C CYS A 57 -9.25 -7.61 10.05
N GLY A 58 -8.16 -8.33 10.34
CA GLY A 58 -8.07 -9.77 10.14
C GLY A 58 -8.31 -10.17 8.69
N LYS A 59 -9.48 -10.77 8.41
CA LYS A 59 -9.85 -11.29 7.08
C LYS A 59 -10.63 -10.29 6.22
N TYR A 60 -11.03 -9.15 6.76
CA TYR A 60 -11.86 -8.18 6.05
C TYR A 60 -11.01 -7.18 5.27
N PRO A 61 -11.51 -6.69 4.12
CA PRO A 61 -10.79 -5.71 3.31
C PRO A 61 -10.80 -4.33 3.96
N PHE A 62 -9.74 -3.56 3.70
CA PHE A 62 -9.68 -2.13 4.03
C PHE A 62 -10.14 -1.28 2.85
N LEU A 63 -10.90 -0.22 3.13
CA LEU A 63 -11.24 0.80 2.14
C LEU A 63 -10.53 2.11 2.49
N LEU A 64 -9.60 2.54 1.66
CA LEU A 64 -8.89 3.80 1.82
C LEU A 64 -9.57 4.92 1.01
N PHE A 65 -10.28 5.83 1.68
CA PHE A 65 -11.03 6.90 1.03
C PHE A 65 -10.35 8.27 1.17
N GLY A 66 -10.41 9.07 0.10
CA GLY A 66 -9.98 10.46 0.15
C GLY A 66 -10.18 11.19 -1.19
N PRO A 67 -10.39 12.52 -1.19
CA PRO A 67 -10.45 13.37 -2.38
C PRO A 67 -9.27 13.20 -3.35
N PRO A 68 -9.36 13.65 -4.60
CA PRO A 68 -8.21 13.67 -5.50
C PRO A 68 -7.03 14.46 -4.89
N GLY A 69 -5.80 14.00 -5.11
CA GLY A 69 -4.59 14.66 -4.60
C GLY A 69 -4.22 14.37 -3.13
N THR A 70 -4.98 13.53 -2.41
CA THR A 70 -4.79 13.27 -0.97
C THR A 70 -3.76 12.20 -0.63
N GLY A 71 -2.91 11.81 -1.58
CA GLY A 71 -1.80 10.89 -1.31
C GLY A 71 -2.18 9.43 -1.12
N LYS A 72 -3.37 8.98 -1.54
CA LYS A 72 -3.79 7.55 -1.49
C LYS A 72 -2.74 6.61 -2.09
N THR A 73 -2.23 6.93 -3.29
CA THR A 73 -1.18 6.13 -3.94
C THR A 73 0.10 6.08 -3.12
N ALA A 74 0.54 7.22 -2.58
CA ALA A 74 1.73 7.28 -1.71
C ALA A 74 1.52 6.45 -0.42
N THR A 75 0.32 6.50 0.15
CA THR A 75 -0.08 5.75 1.35
C THR A 75 -0.04 4.24 1.09
N LEU A 76 -0.59 3.78 -0.05
CA LEU A 76 -0.53 2.37 -0.45
C LEU A 76 0.90 1.90 -0.74
N VAL A 77 1.72 2.72 -1.39
CA VAL A 77 3.15 2.41 -1.61
C VAL A 77 3.88 2.27 -0.28
N GLU A 78 3.57 3.10 0.71
CA GLU A 78 4.14 2.96 2.05
C GLU A 78 3.66 1.70 2.78
N CYS A 79 2.40 1.31 2.62
CA CYS A 79 1.91 0.01 3.12
C CYS A 79 2.70 -1.14 2.50
N ILE A 80 2.92 -1.13 1.18
CA ILE A 80 3.74 -2.12 0.46
C ILE A 80 5.17 -2.15 1.03
N HIS A 81 5.75 -0.98 1.28
CA HIS A 81 7.08 -0.88 1.88
C HIS A 81 7.17 -1.52 3.26
N ARG A 82 6.25 -1.20 4.17
CA ARG A 82 6.24 -1.75 5.53
C ARG A 82 5.96 -3.26 5.51
N ILE A 83 4.99 -3.73 4.72
CA ILE A 83 4.66 -5.16 4.61
C ILE A 83 5.85 -5.99 4.09
N THR A 84 6.57 -5.48 3.09
CA THR A 84 7.74 -6.20 2.53
C THR A 84 8.91 -6.28 3.51
N LYS A 85 9.05 -5.33 4.43
CA LYS A 85 10.03 -5.37 5.53
C LYS A 85 9.71 -6.40 6.61
N MET A 86 8.44 -6.82 6.75
CA MET A 86 8.04 -7.81 7.77
C MET A 86 8.46 -9.26 7.43
N GLY A 87 8.86 -9.55 6.19
CA GLY A 87 9.42 -10.85 5.83
C GLY A 87 9.33 -11.20 4.35
N LYS A 88 10.28 -12.02 3.87
CA LYS A 88 10.43 -12.39 2.45
C LYS A 88 9.30 -13.28 1.89
N GLU A 89 8.51 -13.91 2.75
CA GLU A 89 7.41 -14.79 2.36
C GLU A 89 6.15 -14.02 1.90
N LYS A 90 6.08 -12.71 2.17
CA LYS A 90 4.91 -11.88 1.81
C LYS A 90 4.92 -11.58 0.31
N ARG A 91 3.90 -12.05 -0.40
CA ARG A 91 3.66 -11.73 -1.81
C ARG A 91 2.51 -10.74 -1.93
N ILE A 92 2.72 -9.68 -2.68
CA ILE A 92 1.74 -8.60 -2.85
C ILE A 92 1.32 -8.54 -4.31
N LEU A 93 0.01 -8.59 -4.56
CA LEU A 93 -0.58 -8.34 -5.87
C LEU A 93 -1.21 -6.94 -5.85
N VAL A 94 -0.77 -6.09 -6.78
CA VAL A 94 -1.35 -4.76 -6.98
C VAL A 94 -2.19 -4.77 -8.25
N CYS A 95 -3.48 -4.48 -8.11
CA CYS A 95 -4.40 -4.34 -9.23
C CYS A 95 -4.82 -2.87 -9.38
N THR A 96 -4.84 -2.39 -10.62
CA THR A 96 -5.24 -1.02 -10.93
C THR A 96 -6.16 -1.00 -12.15
N PRO A 97 -7.08 -0.03 -12.25
CA PRO A 97 -8.01 0.05 -13.39
C PRO A 97 -7.36 0.52 -14.70
N SER A 98 -6.12 1.04 -14.66
CA SER A 98 -5.40 1.49 -15.86
C SER A 98 -3.92 1.17 -15.81
N ASN A 99 -3.31 0.93 -16.98
CA ASN A 99 -1.87 0.67 -17.10
C ASN A 99 -1.02 1.83 -16.53
N MET A 100 -1.46 3.07 -16.78
CA MET A 100 -0.78 4.24 -16.25
C MET A 100 -0.76 4.26 -14.71
N ALA A 101 -1.84 3.82 -14.04
CA ALA A 101 -1.87 3.73 -12.59
C ALA A 101 -0.91 2.65 -12.06
N ALA A 102 -0.84 1.48 -12.72
CA ALA A 102 0.14 0.45 -12.41
C ALA A 102 1.59 0.96 -12.58
N ASP A 103 1.85 1.67 -13.67
CA ASP A 103 3.18 2.23 -13.97
C ASP A 103 3.61 3.26 -12.91
N VAL A 104 2.69 4.11 -12.42
CA VAL A 104 2.99 5.06 -11.33
C VAL A 104 3.41 4.33 -10.05
N ILE A 105 2.69 3.29 -9.65
CA ILE A 105 3.04 2.51 -8.45
C ILE A 105 4.38 1.82 -8.64
N ALA A 106 4.57 1.11 -9.75
CA ALA A 106 5.80 0.38 -10.05
C ALA A 106 7.02 1.32 -10.13
N ALA A 107 6.90 2.47 -10.81
CA ALA A 107 7.95 3.46 -10.89
C ALA A 107 8.31 4.02 -9.51
N THR A 108 7.30 4.29 -8.67
CA THR A 108 7.53 4.77 -7.31
C THR A 108 8.28 3.74 -6.46
N ILE A 109 7.95 2.46 -6.59
CA ILE A 109 8.64 1.36 -5.90
C ILE A 109 10.12 1.30 -6.31
N LEU A 110 10.42 1.34 -7.61
CA LEU A 110 11.79 1.31 -8.12
C LEU A 110 12.58 2.56 -7.74
N GLN A 111 12.01 3.75 -7.93
CA GLN A 111 12.68 5.03 -7.63
C GLN A 111 12.99 5.18 -6.14
N ARG A 112 12.10 4.71 -5.26
CA ARG A 112 12.34 4.72 -3.81
C ARG A 112 13.23 3.57 -3.34
N GLY A 113 13.60 2.62 -4.21
CA GLY A 113 14.39 1.45 -3.84
C GLY A 113 13.71 0.59 -2.76
N ILE A 114 12.37 0.53 -2.78
CA ILE A 114 11.59 -0.18 -1.76
C ILE A 114 11.83 -1.69 -1.86
N ILE A 115 11.88 -2.21 -3.08
CA ILE A 115 12.05 -3.61 -3.41
C ILE A 115 13.08 -3.69 -4.54
N GLU A 116 14.02 -4.63 -4.47
CA GLU A 116 14.96 -4.89 -5.58
C GLU A 116 14.19 -5.29 -6.85
N ASP A 117 14.59 -4.78 -8.02
CA ASP A 117 13.94 -5.01 -9.32
C ASP A 117 13.60 -6.48 -9.58
N LYS A 118 14.47 -7.42 -9.20
CA LYS A 118 14.28 -8.87 -9.40
C LYS A 118 13.06 -9.47 -8.70
N TYR A 119 12.47 -8.76 -7.73
CA TYR A 119 11.27 -9.19 -7.01
C TYR A 119 10.02 -8.40 -7.42
N VAL A 120 10.13 -7.47 -8.37
CA VAL A 120 9.00 -6.68 -8.87
C VAL A 120 8.69 -7.13 -10.29
N PHE A 121 7.41 -7.38 -10.57
CA PHE A 121 6.95 -7.80 -11.89
C PHE A 121 5.81 -6.89 -12.36
N ARG A 122 6.03 -6.13 -13.44
CA ARG A 122 4.97 -5.38 -14.11
C ARG A 122 4.42 -6.24 -15.26
N LEU A 123 3.26 -6.85 -15.06
CA LEU A 123 2.54 -7.60 -16.07
C LEU A 123 1.84 -6.69 -17.10
N ASN A 124 2.09 -6.93 -18.39
CA ASN A 124 1.45 -6.27 -19.53
C ASN A 124 0.70 -7.28 -20.39
N SER A 125 -0.39 -6.84 -21.03
CA SER A 125 -1.02 -7.59 -22.12
C SER A 125 -0.14 -7.60 -23.37
N LEU A 126 -0.17 -8.70 -24.12
CA LEU A 126 0.39 -8.82 -25.48
C LEU A 126 -0.07 -7.70 -26.44
N SER A 127 -1.28 -7.18 -26.25
CA SER A 127 -1.84 -6.11 -27.08
C SER A 127 -1.34 -4.71 -26.73
N PHE A 128 -0.54 -4.56 -25.66
CA PHE A 128 -0.05 -3.26 -25.23
C PHE A 128 1.09 -2.76 -26.12
N GLU A 129 0.95 -1.53 -26.63
CA GLU A 129 1.87 -0.99 -27.62
C GLU A 129 3.24 -0.68 -27.00
N TYR A 130 4.29 -1.36 -27.49
CA TYR A 130 5.65 -1.24 -26.97
C TYR A 130 6.16 0.21 -26.88
N LYS A 131 5.83 1.04 -27.89
CA LYS A 131 6.28 2.45 -27.95
C LYS A 131 5.70 3.33 -26.84
N LYS A 132 4.57 2.93 -26.24
CA LYS A 132 3.89 3.68 -25.17
C LYS A 132 4.32 3.26 -23.76
N ARG A 133 5.28 2.33 -23.64
CA ARG A 133 5.73 1.81 -22.34
C ARG A 133 6.60 2.83 -21.60
N ASN A 134 6.50 2.80 -20.27
CA ASN A 134 7.42 3.54 -19.42
C ASN A 134 8.78 2.85 -19.38
N LYS A 135 9.79 3.47 -20.01
CA LYS A 135 11.16 2.93 -20.12
C LYS A 135 11.84 2.65 -18.78
N LEU A 136 11.42 3.34 -17.71
CA LEU A 136 11.95 3.11 -16.35
C LEU A 136 11.58 1.73 -15.82
N LEU A 137 10.55 1.10 -16.38
CA LEU A 137 10.03 -0.19 -15.92
C LEU A 137 10.54 -1.35 -16.78
N ASP A 138 11.43 -1.07 -17.74
CA ASP A 138 11.90 -2.06 -18.71
C ASP A 138 12.61 -3.24 -18.04
N SER A 139 13.27 -3.02 -16.89
CA SER A 139 13.93 -4.07 -16.10
C SER A 139 12.95 -5.05 -15.44
N ILE A 140 11.71 -4.63 -15.23
CA ILE A 140 10.68 -5.39 -14.50
C ILE A 140 9.45 -5.74 -15.35
N ALA A 141 9.44 -5.30 -16.62
CA ALA A 141 8.31 -5.48 -17.51
C ALA A 141 8.22 -6.93 -18.00
N CYS A 142 7.06 -7.54 -17.79
CA CYS A 142 6.71 -8.86 -18.29
C CYS A 142 5.50 -8.75 -19.21
N ILE A 143 5.43 -9.64 -20.20
CA ILE A 143 4.28 -9.80 -21.08
C ILE A 143 3.62 -11.13 -20.70
N VAL A 144 2.32 -11.11 -20.46
CA VAL A 144 1.49 -12.27 -20.12
C VAL A 144 0.29 -12.38 -21.05
#